data_AF-A0A0N4VZH0-F1
#
_entry.id   AF-A0A0N4VZH0-F1
#
_cell.length_a   1.000
_cell.length_b   1.000
_cell.length_c   1.000
_cell.angle_alpha   90.00
_cell.angle_beta   90.00
_cell.angle_gamma   90.00
#
_symmetry.space_group_name_H-M   'P 1'
#
loop_
_entity.id
_entity.type
_entity.pdbx_description
1 polymer ?
#
loop_
_entity_poly.entity_id
_entity_poly.type
_entity_poly.pdbx_seq_one_letter_code
_entity_poly.pdbx_strand_id
1 'polypeptide(L)'
;MAFTIADGIQYCETGINAGLKIDAFAPRLSFFWGISMNFYMEIAKMRAARRLWANLLKERFNPKNKKSLMLRTHSQTSGWSLTEQVSEVADPWGGSYMMESLTDEIYNKARKVIDEIIELGGMAKAVAS
;
A
#
# COMPACT_ATOMS: atom_id res chain seq x y z
N MET A 1 -5.13 5.08 2.89
CA MET A 1 -4.44 3.93 2.26
C MET A 1 -4.62 3.94 0.75
N ALA A 2 -5.86 3.89 0.24
CA ALA A 2 -6.16 3.88 -1.19
C ALA A 2 -5.45 5.02 -1.96
N PHE A 3 -5.63 6.27 -1.51
CA PHE A 3 -5.00 7.45 -2.12
C PHE A 3 -3.48 7.35 -2.23
N THR A 4 -2.78 6.99 -1.15
CA THR A 4 -1.32 6.84 -1.16
C THR A 4 -0.83 5.77 -2.13
N ILE A 5 -1.58 4.68 -2.29
CA ILE A 5 -1.24 3.64 -3.27
C ILE A 5 -1.51 4.16 -4.69
N ALA A 6 -2.62 4.87 -4.91
CA ALA A 6 -2.92 5.50 -6.20
C ALA A 6 -1.86 6.52 -6.61
N ASP A 7 -1.40 7.37 -5.68
CA ASP A 7 -0.26 8.27 -5.87
C ASP A 7 1.00 7.48 -6.29
N GLY A 8 1.30 6.38 -5.58
CA GLY A 8 2.43 5.51 -5.91
C GLY A 8 2.36 4.93 -7.32
N ILE A 9 1.17 4.53 -7.78
CA ILE A 9 0.95 4.07 -9.16
C ILE A 9 1.14 5.22 -10.14
N GLN A 10 0.61 6.41 -9.85
CA GLN A 10 0.77 7.60 -10.68
C GLN A 10 2.26 7.96 -10.84
N TYR A 11 3.04 7.92 -9.76
CA TYR A 11 4.49 8.15 -9.82
C TYR A 11 5.20 7.11 -10.69
N CYS A 12 4.75 5.84 -10.67
CA CYS A 12 5.30 4.81 -11.55
C CYS A 12 4.99 5.09 -13.02
N GLU A 13 3.75 5.50 -13.33
CA GLU A 13 3.36 5.90 -14.69
C GLU A 13 4.19 7.08 -15.17
N THR A 14 4.39 8.10 -14.34
CA THR A 14 5.25 9.24 -14.65
C THR A 14 6.69 8.81 -14.92
N GLY A 15 7.25 7.91 -14.10
CA GLY A 15 8.61 7.39 -14.30
C GLY A 15 8.76 6.64 -15.63
N ILE A 16 7.77 5.84 -16.01
CA ILE A 16 7.73 5.12 -17.29
C ILE A 16 7.59 6.10 -18.46
N ASN A 17 6.71 7.09 -18.34
CA ASN A 17 6.53 8.13 -19.36
C ASN A 17 7.80 8.98 -19.55
N ALA A 18 8.63 9.11 -18.50
CA ALA A 18 9.95 9.72 -18.58
C ALA A 18 11.02 8.78 -19.18
N GLY A 19 10.65 7.57 -19.63
CA GLY A 19 11.54 6.60 -20.28
C GLY A 19 12.25 5.64 -19.33
N LEU A 20 11.94 5.64 -18.04
CA LEU A 20 12.54 4.71 -17.08
C LEU A 20 11.85 3.34 -17.11
N LYS A 21 12.64 2.27 -17.02
CA LYS A 21 12.08 0.92 -16.80
C LYS A 21 11.60 0.79 -15.36
N ILE A 22 10.45 0.17 -15.14
CA ILE A 22 9.85 0.00 -13.79
C ILE A 22 10.85 -0.58 -12.76
N ASP A 23 11.61 -1.60 -13.16
CA ASP A 23 12.57 -2.27 -12.28
C ASP A 23 13.83 -1.44 -11.96
N ALA A 24 14.06 -0.32 -12.66
CA ALA A 24 15.16 0.59 -12.37
C ALA A 24 14.90 1.44 -11.11
N PHE A 25 13.62 1.71 -10.79
CA PHE A 25 13.26 2.64 -9.70
C PHE A 25 12.27 2.07 -8.68
N ALA A 26 11.33 1.20 -9.06
CA ALA A 26 10.36 0.62 -8.13
C ALA A 26 11.02 -0.09 -6.93
N PRO A 27 12.14 -0.83 -7.08
CA PRO A 27 12.89 -1.39 -5.95
C PRO A 27 13.54 -0.36 -5.03
N ARG A 28 13.36 0.95 -5.25
CA ARG A 28 13.82 2.03 -4.36
C ARG A 28 12.69 2.89 -3.80
N LEU A 29 11.45 2.64 -4.22
CA LEU A 29 10.29 3.31 -3.64
C LEU A 29 10.05 2.83 -2.19
N SER A 30 9.65 3.77 -1.35
CA SER A 30 9.26 3.55 0.03
C SER A 30 8.00 4.33 0.35
N PHE A 31 7.22 3.82 1.28
CA PHE A 31 5.97 4.40 1.74
C PHE A 31 6.13 4.95 3.15
N PHE A 32 5.15 5.75 3.56
CA PHE A 32 5.08 6.27 4.91
C PHE A 32 3.64 6.21 5.41
N TRP A 33 3.44 5.63 6.59
CA TRP A 33 2.12 5.50 7.20
C TRP A 33 2.09 6.08 8.62
N GLY A 34 1.02 6.82 8.92
CA GLY A 34 0.62 7.05 10.31
C GLY A 34 -0.06 5.80 10.88
N ILE A 35 0.22 5.49 12.14
CA ILE A 35 -0.41 4.40 12.91
C ILE A 35 -1.34 5.02 13.96
N SER A 36 -2.63 4.79 13.82
CA SER A 36 -3.66 5.24 14.77
C SER A 36 -3.93 4.23 15.89
N MET A 37 -4.95 4.51 16.70
CA MET A 37 -5.30 3.71 17.88
C MET A 37 -6.06 2.42 17.62
N ASN A 38 -6.58 2.23 16.41
CA ASN A 38 -7.29 1.01 16.09
C ASN A 38 -6.29 -0.10 15.73
N PHE A 39 -5.75 -0.75 16.75
CA PHE A 39 -4.65 -1.71 16.65
C PHE A 39 -4.82 -2.75 15.53
N TYR A 40 -5.94 -3.48 15.52
CA TYR A 40 -6.19 -4.51 14.53
C TYR A 40 -6.42 -3.94 13.12
N MET A 41 -7.12 -2.80 13.02
CA MET A 41 -7.29 -2.10 11.74
C MET A 41 -5.95 -1.66 11.16
N GLU A 42 -5.03 -1.19 11.98
CA GLU A 42 -3.70 -0.77 11.55
C GLU A 42 -2.86 -1.94 11.05
N ILE A 43 -2.90 -3.09 11.74
CA ILE A 43 -2.26 -4.33 11.28
C ILE A 43 -2.84 -4.77 9.94
N ALA A 44 -4.17 -4.83 9.85
CA ALA A 44 -4.88 -5.24 8.64
C ALA A 44 -4.61 -4.27 7.48
N LYS A 45 -4.55 -2.95 7.74
CA LYS A 45 -4.15 -1.92 6.76
C LYS A 45 -2.76 -2.19 6.20
N MET A 46 -1.77 -2.48 7.05
CA MET A 46 -0.40 -2.76 6.61
C MET A 46 -0.32 -4.01 5.76
N ARG A 47 -1.05 -5.06 6.14
CA ARG A 47 -1.13 -6.32 5.38
C ARG A 47 -1.79 -6.11 4.02
N ALA A 48 -2.95 -5.45 4.01
CA ALA A 48 -3.70 -5.13 2.80
C ALA A 48 -2.90 -4.26 1.83
N ALA A 49 -2.21 -3.22 2.33
CA ALA A 49 -1.39 -2.33 1.51
C ALA A 49 -0.29 -3.07 0.75
N ARG A 50 0.44 -4.00 1.41
CA ARG A 50 1.49 -4.79 0.75
C ARG A 50 0.93 -5.64 -0.38
N ARG A 51 -0.20 -6.31 -0.14
CA ARG A 51 -0.87 -7.14 -1.14
C ARG A 51 -1.37 -6.30 -2.32
N LEU A 52 -1.98 -5.15 -2.03
CA LEU A 52 -2.53 -4.24 -3.03
C LEU A 52 -1.46 -3.67 -3.94
N TRP A 53 -0.35 -3.20 -3.37
CA TRP A 53 0.80 -2.72 -4.14
C TRP A 53 1.34 -3.80 -5.08
N ALA A 54 1.61 -5.00 -4.56
CA ALA A 54 2.16 -6.09 -5.35
C ALA A 54 1.24 -6.49 -6.52
N ASN A 55 -0.08 -6.53 -6.29
CA ASN A 55 -1.04 -6.88 -7.33
C ASN A 55 -1.14 -5.78 -8.40
N LEU A 56 -1.31 -4.52 -8.00
CA LEU A 56 -1.42 -3.41 -8.94
C LEU A 56 -0.15 -3.25 -9.79
N LEU A 57 1.03 -3.42 -9.20
CA LEU A 57 2.28 -3.33 -9.96
C LEU A 57 2.43 -4.48 -10.97
N LYS A 58 2.02 -5.70 -10.61
CA LYS A 58 2.00 -6.84 -11.54
C LYS A 58 1.04 -6.60 -12.71
N GLU A 59 -0.19 -6.20 -12.38
CA GLU A 59 -1.27 -6.00 -13.35
C GLU A 59 -0.91 -4.89 -14.36
N ARG A 60 -0.29 -3.79 -13.89
CA ARG A 60 -0.05 -2.60 -14.71
C ARG A 60 1.30 -2.58 -15.43
N PHE A 61 2.35 -3.11 -14.79
CA PHE A 61 3.72 -2.88 -15.25
C PHE A 61 4.54 -4.16 -15.47
N ASN A 62 4.02 -5.33 -15.07
CA ASN A 62 4.65 -6.65 -15.23
C ASN A 62 6.17 -6.66 -14.90
N PRO A 63 6.59 -6.19 -13.70
CA PRO A 63 8.00 -6.11 -13.32
C PRO A 63 8.64 -7.49 -13.28
N LYS A 64 9.91 -7.58 -13.68
CA LYS A 64 10.70 -8.83 -13.63
C LYS A 64 11.41 -8.98 -12.29
N ASN A 65 11.76 -7.88 -11.65
CA ASN A 65 12.40 -7.90 -10.35
C ASN A 65 11.36 -8.06 -9.23
N LYS A 66 11.44 -9.15 -8.46
CA LYS A 66 10.57 -9.38 -7.30
C LYS A 66 10.66 -8.25 -6.26
N LYS A 67 11.79 -7.55 -6.16
CA LYS A 67 11.95 -6.41 -5.24
C LYS A 67 11.04 -5.23 -5.58
N SER A 68 10.65 -5.06 -6.84
CA SER A 68 9.71 -4.02 -7.28
C SER A 68 8.33 -4.21 -6.63
N LEU A 69 7.95 -5.46 -6.34
CA LEU A 69 6.68 -5.82 -5.73
C LEU A 69 6.65 -5.61 -4.21
N MET A 70 7.79 -5.36 -3.58
CA MET A 70 7.88 -5.23 -2.13
C MET A 70 7.54 -3.80 -1.71
N LEU A 71 6.41 -3.63 -1.04
CA LEU A 71 6.12 -2.38 -0.34
C LEU A 71 6.95 -2.34 0.94
N ARG A 72 7.91 -1.40 1.00
CA ARG A 72 8.66 -1.06 2.21
C ARG A 72 8.16 0.26 2.75
N THR A 73 8.05 0.37 4.06
CA THR A 73 7.43 1.55 4.67
C THR A 73 8.12 1.97 5.95
N HIS A 74 8.09 3.27 6.21
CA HIS A 74 8.28 3.84 7.53
C HIS A 74 6.90 3.99 8.21
N SER A 75 6.86 3.85 9.54
CA SER A 75 5.64 3.99 10.33
C SER A 75 5.88 4.90 11.52
N GLN A 76 5.02 5.88 11.72
CA GLN A 76 5.06 6.77 12.88
C GLN A 76 3.78 6.61 13.71
N THR A 77 3.94 6.35 15.01
CA THR A 77 2.82 6.25 15.95
C THR A 77 2.14 7.61 16.13
N SER A 78 0.81 7.62 16.27
CA SER A 78 0.10 8.84 16.64
C SER A 78 0.58 9.33 18.02
N GLY A 79 1.00 10.60 18.13
CA GLY A 79 1.58 11.15 19.36
C GLY A 79 0.65 11.25 20.59
N TRP A 80 -0.54 10.66 20.54
CA TRP A 80 -1.60 10.80 21.55
C TRP A 80 -1.72 9.57 22.50
N SER A 81 -0.98 8.48 22.27
CA SER A 81 -1.43 7.17 22.75
C SER A 81 -0.39 6.18 23.30
N LEU A 82 0.59 6.65 24.06
CA LEU A 82 1.73 5.84 24.48
C LEU A 82 1.41 4.78 25.55
N THR A 83 1.52 3.49 25.17
CA THR A 83 2.17 2.39 25.92
C THR A 83 2.66 1.32 24.95
N GLU A 84 3.84 0.73 25.21
CA GLU A 84 4.62 -0.10 24.28
C GLU A 84 4.19 -1.58 24.25
N GLN A 85 4.16 -2.20 23.06
CA GLN A 85 4.12 -3.66 22.87
C GLN A 85 4.89 -4.05 21.60
N VAL A 86 5.78 -5.04 21.70
CA VAL A 86 6.53 -5.63 20.58
C VAL A 86 6.49 -7.16 20.67
N SER A 87 6.42 -7.85 19.53
CA SER A 87 6.43 -9.32 19.43
C SER A 87 7.66 -9.84 18.67
N GLU A 88 8.20 -11.00 19.06
CA GLU A 88 9.41 -11.62 18.46
C GLU A 88 9.15 -12.49 17.22
N VAL A 89 7.88 -12.74 16.86
CA VAL A 89 7.48 -13.63 15.75
C VAL A 89 7.08 -12.82 14.51
N ALA A 90 7.48 -13.28 13.32
CA ALA A 90 7.09 -12.67 12.05
C ALA A 90 5.59 -12.90 11.75
N ASP A 91 4.83 -11.80 11.59
CA ASP A 91 3.37 -11.78 11.38
C ASP A 91 2.58 -12.72 12.32
N PRO A 92 2.56 -12.46 13.64
CA PRO A 92 1.96 -13.36 14.63
C PRO A 92 0.45 -13.53 14.49
N TRP A 93 -0.19 -12.70 13.65
CA TRP A 93 -1.62 -12.70 13.39
C TRP A 93 -2.00 -13.47 12.12
N GLY A 94 -1.04 -14.04 11.40
CA GLY A 94 -1.28 -14.88 10.22
C GLY A 94 -2.17 -16.08 10.55
N GLY A 95 -3.21 -16.30 9.75
CA GLY A 95 -4.18 -17.39 9.92
C GLY A 95 -5.34 -17.10 10.87
N SER A 96 -5.34 -15.97 11.60
CA SER A 96 -6.49 -15.57 12.41
C SER A 96 -7.66 -15.20 11.50
N TYR A 97 -8.78 -15.92 11.59
CA TYR A 97 -9.97 -15.69 10.76
C TYR A 97 -10.43 -14.22 10.78
N MET A 98 -10.43 -13.61 11.98
CA MET A 98 -10.79 -12.20 12.14
C MET A 98 -9.83 -11.27 11.40
N MET A 99 -8.52 -11.52 11.51
CA MET A 99 -7.49 -10.67 10.89
C MET A 99 -7.40 -10.84 9.39
N GLU A 100 -7.55 -12.07 8.88
CA GLU A 100 -7.61 -12.32 7.43
C GLU A 100 -8.86 -11.65 6.82
N SER A 101 -10.03 -11.83 7.44
CA SER A 101 -11.28 -11.22 6.98
C SER A 101 -11.21 -9.70 6.97
N LEU A 102 -10.68 -9.09 8.03
CA LEU A 102 -10.50 -7.64 8.11
C LEU A 102 -9.48 -7.14 7.07
N THR A 103 -8.39 -7.88 6.85
CA THR A 103 -7.41 -7.55 5.81
C THR A 103 -8.04 -7.59 4.42
N ASP A 104 -8.88 -8.58 4.15
CA ASP A 104 -9.60 -8.72 2.89
C ASP A 104 -10.61 -7.60 2.68
N GLU A 105 -11.36 -7.24 3.72
CA GLU A 105 -12.32 -6.14 3.68
C GLU A 105 -11.63 -4.81 3.34
N ILE A 106 -10.54 -4.48 4.05
CA ILE A 106 -9.77 -3.26 3.81
C ILE A 106 -9.17 -3.26 2.39
N TYR A 107 -8.63 -4.40 1.95
CA TYR A 107 -8.11 -4.56 0.60
C TYR A 107 -9.18 -4.28 -0.44
N ASN A 108 -10.35 -4.92 -0.34
CA ASN A 108 -11.43 -4.81 -1.32
C ASN A 108 -11.99 -3.39 -1.37
N LYS A 109 -12.21 -2.76 -0.21
CA LYS A 109 -12.66 -1.37 -0.12
C LYS A 109 -11.64 -0.42 -0.75
N ALA A 110 -10.36 -0.58 -0.45
CA ALA A 110 -9.32 0.28 -1.02
C ALA A 110 -9.13 0.06 -2.52
N ARG A 111 -9.24 -1.18 -2.99
CA ARG A 111 -9.17 -1.51 -4.41
C ARG A 111 -10.27 -0.80 -5.19
N LYS A 112 -11.51 -0.86 -4.70
CA LYS A 112 -12.64 -0.15 -5.31
C LYS A 112 -12.37 1.36 -5.47
N VAL A 113 -11.89 2.01 -4.40
CA VAL A 113 -11.56 3.45 -4.44
C VAL A 113 -10.43 3.75 -5.44
N ILE A 114 -9.41 2.87 -5.51
CA ILE A 114 -8.32 3.04 -6.49
C ILE A 114 -8.85 2.89 -7.92
N ASP A 115 -9.69 1.90 -8.18
CA ASP A 115 -10.28 1.68 -9.50
C ASP A 115 -11.13 2.91 -9.92
N GLU A 116 -11.92 3.50 -9.01
CA GLU A 116 -12.64 4.76 -9.24
C GLU A 116 -11.67 5.92 -9.59
N ILE A 117 -10.55 6.07 -8.88
CA ILE A 117 -9.54 7.11 -9.17
C ILE A 117 -8.91 6.91 -10.55
N ILE A 118 -8.67 5.67 -10.95
CA ILE A 118 -8.14 5.33 -12.27
C ILE A 118 -9.14 5.69 -13.36
N GLU A 119 -10.43 5.40 -13.16
CA GLU A 119 -11.51 5.76 -14.10
C GLU A 119 -11.63 7.28 -14.28
N LEU A 120 -11.39 8.05 -13.21
CA LEU A 120 -11.31 9.52 -13.27
C LEU A 120 -10.06 10.04 -14.01
N GLY A 121 -9.19 9.16 -14.50
CA GLY A 121 -8.01 9.50 -15.28
C GLY A 121 -6.76 9.74 -14.45
N GLY A 122 -6.69 9.15 -13.25
CA GLY A 122 -5.52 9.14 -12.39
C GLY A 122 -5.61 10.11 -11.22
N MET A 123 -4.72 9.89 -10.25
CA MET A 123 -4.78 10.58 -8.95
C MET A 123 -4.55 12.09 -9.08
N ALA A 124 -3.70 12.53 -10.01
CA ALA A 124 -3.45 13.95 -10.26
C ALA A 124 -4.72 14.70 -10.73
N LYS A 125 -5.60 14.05 -11.50
CA LYS A 125 -6.87 14.65 -11.93
C LYS A 125 -7.89 14.64 -10.81
N ALA A 126 -7.97 13.55 -10.05
CA ALA A 126 -8.87 13.42 -8.91
C ALA A 126 -8.60 14.44 -7.80
N VAL A 127 -7.35 14.91 -7.66
CA VAL A 127 -6.99 15.98 -6.70
C VAL A 127 -7.32 17.38 -7.24
N ALA A 128 -7.33 17.56 -8.56
CA ALA A 128 -7.57 18.86 -9.20
C ALA A 128 -9.06 19.18 -9.43
N SER A 129 -9.95 18.19 -9.24
CA SER A 129 -11.42 18.33 -9.29
C SER A 129 -12.01 18.72 -7.95
#